data_AF-A0A957I9E1-F1
#
_entry.id   AF-A0A957I9E1-F1
#
_cell.length_a   1.000
_cell.length_b   1.000
_cell.length_c   1.000
_cell.angle_alpha   90.00
_cell.angle_beta   90.00
_cell.angle_gamma   90.00
#
_symmetry.space_group_name_H-M   'P 1'
#
loop_
_entity.id
_entity.type
_entity.pdbx_description
1 polymer ?
#
loop_
_entity_poly.entity_id
_entity_poly.type
_entity_poly.pdbx_seq_one_letter_code
_entity_poly.pdbx_strand_id
1 'polypeptide(L)' 'MYNPAVVWEEDMKRRELEKRLKKLGWHFLRHGGKHDIWTDGIRQEPIPRHAEINERLAQSILRKAEKGSRS' A
#
# COMPACT_ATOMS: atom_id res chain seq x y z
N MET A 1 21.84 16.39 -21.06
CA MET A 1 20.62 16.36 -21.90
C MET A 1 19.55 15.62 -21.11
N TYR A 2 18.60 16.37 -20.53
CA TYR A 2 17.49 15.87 -19.73
C TYR A 2 16.22 16.06 -20.56
N ASN A 3 15.50 14.98 -20.85
CA ASN A 3 14.24 15.02 -21.60
C ASN A 3 13.08 15.10 -20.59
N PRO A 4 12.41 16.27 -20.42
CA PRO A 4 11.36 16.47 -19.42
C PRO A 4 10.02 15.82 -19.78
N ALA A 5 9.90 15.09 -20.90
CA ALA A 5 8.63 14.55 -21.38
C ALA A 5 8.30 13.12 -20.90
N VAL A 6 9.13 12.49 -20.07
CA VAL A 6 8.83 11.19 -19.46
C VAL A 6 9.18 11.23 -17.97
N VAL A 7 8.45 12.05 -17.24
CA VAL A 7 8.40 11.95 -15.78
C VAL A 7 7.50 10.75 -15.47
N TRP A 8 8.08 9.66 -14.96
CA TRP A 8 7.28 8.57 -14.41
C TRP A 8 6.70 9.03 -13.06
N GLU A 9 5.64 9.85 -13.09
CA GLU A 9 4.82 10.19 -11.91
C GLU A 9 3.87 9.03 -11.57
N GLU A 10 4.41 7.84 -11.27
CA GLU A 10 3.61 6.64 -10.95
C GLU A 10 3.80 6.23 -9.48
N ASP A 11 3.87 7.20 -8.58
CA ASP A 11 3.95 6.95 -7.15
C ASP A 11 2.65 7.34 -6.45
N MET A 12 1.94 6.34 -5.91
CA MET A 12 0.79 6.52 -5.06
C MET A 12 1.23 7.04 -3.69
N LYS A 13 0.60 8.11 -3.21
CA LYS A 13 0.81 8.58 -1.84
C LYS A 13 0.39 7.49 -0.86
N ARG A 14 1.26 7.20 0.11
CA ARG A 14 0.98 6.22 1.20
C ARG A 14 -0.40 6.43 1.84
N ARG A 15 -0.77 7.69 2.11
CA ARG A 15 -2.08 8.04 2.70
C ARG A 15 -3.27 7.54 1.87
N GLU A 16 -3.14 7.51 0.54
CA GLU A 16 -4.18 7.03 -0.36
C GLU A 16 -4.29 5.50 -0.31
N LEU A 17 -3.15 4.80 -0.30
CA LEU A 17 -3.10 3.35 -0.09
C LEU A 17 -3.75 2.96 1.24
N GLU A 18 -3.41 3.66 2.33
CA GLU A 18 -3.97 3.43 3.66
C GLU A 18 -5.49 3.65 3.71
N LYS A 19 -6.01 4.68 3.03
CA LYS A 19 -7.46 4.92 2.93
C LYS A 19 -8.17 3.76 2.23
N ARG A 20 -7.59 3.26 1.12
CA ARG A 20 -8.16 2.13 0.37
C ARG A 20 -8.12 0.85 1.18
N LEU A 21 -7.01 0.57 1.87
CA LEU A 21 -6.89 -0.55 2.81
C LEU A 21 -7.96 -0.49 3.91
N LYS A 22 -8.16 0.67 4.54
CA LYS A 22 -9.22 0.87 5.55
C LYS A 22 -10.61 0.54 5.02
N LYS A 23 -10.93 0.92 3.77
CA LYS A 23 -12.21 0.58 3.13
C LYS A 23 -12.39 -0.93 2.92
N LEU A 24 -11.29 -1.66 2.77
CA LEU A 24 -11.29 -3.12 2.67
C LEU A 24 -11.29 -3.83 4.04
N GLY A 25 -11.43 -3.10 5.14
CA GLY A 25 -11.41 -3.65 6.50
C GLY A 25 -10.01 -3.83 7.09
N TRP A 26 -8.96 -3.41 6.39
CA TRP A 26 -7.59 -3.49 6.88
C TRP A 26 -7.28 -2.33 7.82
N HIS A 27 -6.56 -2.60 8.90
CA HIS A 27 -6.14 -1.61 9.87
C HIS A 27 -4.67 -1.80 10.25
N PHE A 28 -4.06 -0.72 10.72
CA PHE A 28 -2.70 -0.75 11.24
C PHE A 28 -2.64 -1.59 12.51
N LEU A 29 -1.69 -2.53 12.58
CA LEU A 29 -1.49 -3.42 13.72
C LEU A 29 -0.32 -2.94 14.59
N ARG A 30 0.87 -2.81 14.00
CA ARG A 30 2.09 -2.41 14.72
C ARG A 30 3.17 -1.89 13.79
N HIS A 31 4.10 -1.11 14.33
CA HIS A 31 5.32 -0.72 13.62
C HIS A 31 6.29 -1.91 13.63
N GLY A 32 6.73 -2.35 12.45
CA GLY A 32 7.87 -3.26 12.31
C GLY A 32 9.21 -2.51 12.41
N GLY A 33 10.30 -3.13 11.98
CA GLY A 33 11.59 -2.41 11.86
C GLY A 33 11.55 -1.39 10.72
N LYS A 34 11.45 -1.89 9.48
CA LYS A 34 11.52 -1.09 8.25
C LYS A 34 10.15 -0.77 7.61
N HIS A 35 9.10 -1.47 8.03
CA HIS A 35 7.75 -1.37 7.47
C HIS A 35 6.70 -1.32 8.59
N ASP A 36 5.49 -0.89 8.26
CA ASP A 36 4.33 -0.96 9.15
C ASP A 36 3.52 -2.21 8.85
N ILE A 37 3.09 -2.94 9.87
CA ILE A 37 2.27 -4.14 9.70
C ILE A 37 0.80 -3.74 9.72
N TRP A 38 0.08 -4.10 8.67
CA TRP A 38 -1.36 -3.95 8.54
C TRP A 38 -2.03 -5.32 8.57
N THR A 39 -3.26 -5.38 9.07
CA THR A 39 -4.03 -6.62 9.20
C THR A 39 -5.51 -6.41 8.93
N ASP A 40 -6.18 -7.44 8.42
CA ASP A 40 -7.64 -7.53 8.37
C ASP A 40 -8.21 -8.35 9.55
N GLY A 41 -7.37 -8.71 10.53
CA GLY A 41 -7.71 -9.59 11.66
C GLY A 41 -7.35 -11.06 11.43
N ILE A 42 -7.10 -11.47 10.17
CA ILE A 42 -6.73 -12.85 9.82
C ILE A 42 -5.33 -12.88 9.20
N ARG A 43 -5.05 -11.95 8.29
CA ARG A 43 -3.82 -11.84 7.50
C ARG A 43 -3.04 -10.61 7.91
N GLN A 44 -1.72 -10.64 7.70
CA GLN A 44 -0.84 -9.52 7.99
C GLN A 44 0.01 -9.21 6.75
N GLU A 45 0.08 -7.93 6.37
CA GLU A 45 0.89 -7.47 5.25
C GLU A 45 1.77 -6.29 5.66
N PRO A 46 3.07 -6.30 5.29
CA PRO A 46 3.98 -5.20 5.54
C PRO A 46 3.79 -4.08 4.51
N ILE A 47 3.51 -2.86 4.99
CA ILE A 47 3.35 -1.65 4.19
C ILE A 47 4.61 -0.77 4.36
N PRO A 48 5.27 -0.36 3.27
CA PRO A 48 6.41 0.55 3.34
C PRO A 48 6.05 1.90 3.97
N ARG A 49 7.00 2.53 4.68
CA ARG A 49 6.73 3.79 5.40
C ARG A 49 6.93 5.06 4.57
N HIS A 50 7.59 4.98 3.43
CA HIS A 50 7.90 6.14 2.61
C HIS A 50 6.62 6.78 2.04
N ALA A 51 6.67 8.08 1.79
CA ALA A 51 5.48 8.85 1.41
C ALA A 51 4.97 8.50 0.01
N GLU A 52 5.87 8.13 -0.89
CA GLU A 52 5.61 7.86 -2.31
C GLU A 52 5.82 6.37 -2.60
N ILE A 53 4.73 5.63 -2.74
CA ILE A 53 4.76 4.18 -2.98
C ILE A 53 4.53 3.94 -4.45
N ASN A 54 5.44 3.22 -5.10
CA ASN A 54 5.28 2.80 -6.49
C ASN A 54 3.88 2.22 -6.74
N GLU A 55 3.16 2.75 -7.72
CA GLU A 55 1.77 2.43 -7.95
C GLU A 55 1.56 0.93 -8.19
N ARG A 56 2.49 0.27 -8.90
CA ARG A 56 2.42 -1.18 -9.12
C ARG A 56 2.49 -1.96 -7.82
N LEU A 57 3.34 -1.53 -6.87
CA LEU A 57 3.41 -2.12 -5.54
C LEU A 57 2.12 -1.88 -4.76
N ALA A 58 1.62 -0.64 -4.77
CA ALA A 58 0.37 -0.28 -4.10
C ALA A 58 -0.83 -1.09 -4.63
N GLN A 59 -0.95 -1.23 -5.95
CA GLN A 59 -1.99 -2.06 -6.58
C GLN A 59 -1.86 -3.54 -6.23
N SER A 60 -0.63 -4.09 -6.19
CA SER A 60 -0.39 -5.48 -5.79
C SER A 60 -0.85 -5.74 -4.35
N ILE A 61 -0.53 -4.82 -3.43
CA ILE A 61 -0.99 -4.87 -2.03
C ILE A 61 -2.53 -4.85 -1.96
N LEU A 62 -3.19 -3.93 -2.68
CA LEU A 62 -4.65 -3.82 -2.69
C LEU A 62 -5.32 -5.08 -3.24
N ARG A 63 -4.82 -5.65 -4.34
CA ARG A 63 -5.35 -6.89 -4.91
C ARG A 63 -5.24 -8.06 -3.93
N LYS A 64 -4.15 -8.14 -3.16
CA LYS A 64 -4.01 -9.15 -2.10
C LYS A 64 -5.01 -8.90 -0.97
N ALA A 65 -5.17 -7.64 -0.56
CA ALA A 65 -6.12 -7.23 0.47
C ALA A 65 -7.57 -7.63 0.10
N GLU A 66 -7.98 -7.36 -1.14
CA GLU A 66 -9.32 -7.71 -1.67
C GLU A 66 -9.59 -9.22 -1.68
N LYS A 67 -8.60 -10.05 -1.98
CA LYS A 67 -8.83 -11.50 -2.16
C LYS A 67 -9.32 -12.23 -0.91
N GLY A 68 -8.97 -11.76 0.29
CA GLY A 68 -9.42 -12.42 1.53
C GLY A 68 -10.62 -11.77 2.20
N SER A 69 -11.19 -10.70 1.62
CA SER A 69 -12.46 -10.15 2.09
C SER A 69 -13.69 -10.82 1.46
N ARG A 70 -13.50 -11.81 0.57
CA ARG A 70 -14.56 -12.55 -0.14
C ARG A 70 -14.84 -13.94 0.43
N SER A 71 -14.48 -14.20 1.70
CA SER A 71 -14.80 -15.46 2.38
C SER A 71 -15.84 -15.26 3.47
#